data_AF-A0A8X6PXY4-F1
#
_entry.id   AF-A0A8X6PXY4-F1
#
_cell.length_a   1.000
_cell.length_b   1.000
_cell.length_c   1.000
_cell.angle_alpha   90.00
_cell.angle_beta   90.00
_cell.angle_gamma   90.00
#
_symmetry.space_group_name_H-M   'P 1'
#
loop_
_entity.id
_entity.type
_entity.pdbx_description
1 polymer ?
#
loop_
_entity_poly.entity_id
_entity_poly.type
_entity_poly.pdbx_seq_one_letter_code
_entity_poly.pdbx_strand_id
1 'polypeptide(L)'
;FAAYSSTMHPSLENINLFDIGSLKEETVKDILTEARVLPDRISTPICPICGHETSANKDFSRKLGWVWICKNKYRYGCSGKINPLSNTFFENIKIRFLDVFLLIICFVTKMQVSLVLEHLNLFRNRRGQPQMSWATIVDFYSRMREVTEIVASHHDKLLGGPDKTILLDETFLTKRKYNRGRKTQTMTQVVLGIYCRRTRLSTMKSLDAKVQLFLEDISLVFPGYGKKGLELKKIEIPTVESEGILDRMPKTSNKKITRSDDDEVPFMDDVDGDPDWEDF
;
A
#
# COMPACT_ATOMS: atom_id res chain seq x y z
N PHE A 1 20.04 0.01 -5.40
CA PHE A 1 18.93 0.27 -6.33
C PHE A 1 18.89 -0.85 -7.35
N ALA A 2 17.90 -1.74 -7.26
CA ALA A 2 17.69 -2.75 -8.29
C ALA A 2 17.21 -2.04 -9.56
N ALA A 3 17.78 -2.40 -10.71
CA ALA A 3 17.26 -1.93 -11.99
C ALA A 3 15.80 -2.39 -12.12
N TYR A 4 14.89 -1.43 -12.25
CA TYR A 4 13.49 -1.69 -12.57
C TYR A 4 13.43 -2.55 -13.84
N SER A 5 12.60 -3.60 -13.83
CA SER A 5 12.42 -4.45 -15.01
C SER A 5 11.81 -3.58 -16.11
N SER A 6 12.51 -3.43 -17.23
CA SER A 6 12.11 -2.51 -18.30
C SER A 6 10.99 -3.04 -19.19
N THR A 7 10.49 -4.25 -18.94
CA THR A 7 9.41 -4.86 -19.73
C THR A 7 8.15 -4.96 -18.88
N MET A 8 7.14 -4.18 -19.26
CA MET A 8 5.79 -4.28 -18.69
C MET A 8 5.09 -5.48 -19.34
N HIS A 9 4.33 -6.26 -18.56
CA HIS A 9 3.62 -7.42 -19.10
C HIS A 9 2.61 -6.95 -20.18
N PRO A 10 2.51 -7.59 -21.36
CA PRO A 10 1.63 -7.14 -22.45
C PRO A 10 0.15 -6.98 -22.04
N SER A 11 -0.36 -7.87 -21.19
CA SER A 11 -1.73 -7.77 -20.64
C SER A 11 -1.95 -6.60 -19.66
N LEU A 12 -0.90 -5.89 -19.24
CA LEU A 12 -1.00 -4.64 -18.51
C LEU A 12 -1.00 -3.43 -19.45
N GLU A 13 -0.46 -3.54 -20.67
CA GLU A 13 -0.39 -2.42 -21.61
C GLU A 13 -1.80 -1.91 -21.92
N ASN A 14 -2.01 -0.61 -21.67
CA ASN A 14 -3.28 0.07 -21.88
C ASN A 14 -4.46 -0.48 -21.06
N ILE A 15 -4.21 -1.17 -19.95
CA ILE A 15 -5.29 -1.65 -19.09
C ILE A 15 -6.15 -0.47 -18.63
N ASN A 16 -7.44 -0.49 -18.96
CA ASN A 16 -8.42 0.46 -18.45
C ASN A 16 -9.24 -0.19 -17.32
N LEU A 17 -9.95 0.62 -16.53
CA LEU A 17 -10.74 0.11 -15.40
C LEU A 17 -11.86 -0.87 -15.81
N PHE A 18 -12.34 -0.79 -17.05
CA PHE A 18 -13.41 -1.62 -17.60
C PHE A 18 -12.91 -2.99 -18.10
N ASP A 19 -11.68 -3.06 -18.61
CA ASP A 19 -11.06 -4.28 -19.16
C ASP A 19 -10.70 -5.27 -18.07
N ILE A 20 -10.51 -4.77 -16.85
CA ILE A 20 -10.19 -5.54 -15.65
C ILE A 20 -11.19 -6.69 -15.42
N GLY A 21 -12.47 -6.50 -15.78
CA GLY A 21 -13.49 -7.53 -15.63
C GLY A 21 -13.26 -8.79 -16.48
N SER A 22 -12.49 -8.65 -17.56
CA SER A 22 -12.19 -9.74 -18.49
C SER A 22 -11.02 -10.62 -18.05
N LEU A 23 -10.24 -10.19 -17.04
CA LEU A 23 -9.05 -10.88 -16.60
C LEU A 23 -9.37 -12.27 -16.02
N LYS A 24 -8.54 -13.23 -16.43
CA LYS A 24 -8.53 -14.61 -15.94
C LYS A 24 -7.50 -14.77 -14.83
N GLU A 25 -7.71 -15.77 -13.98
CA GLU A 25 -6.83 -16.06 -12.85
C GLU A 25 -5.42 -16.42 -13.33
N GLU A 26 -5.31 -17.13 -14.45
CA GLU A 26 -4.04 -17.55 -15.06
C GLU A 26 -3.22 -16.34 -15.51
N THR A 27 -3.83 -15.43 -16.27
CA THR A 27 -3.18 -14.19 -16.72
C THR A 27 -2.69 -13.34 -15.56
N VAL A 28 -3.46 -13.27 -14.47
CA VAL A 28 -3.03 -12.56 -13.26
C VAL A 28 -1.83 -13.23 -12.60
N LYS A 29 -1.80 -14.57 -12.54
CA LYS A 29 -0.63 -15.28 -12.01
C LYS A 29 0.61 -15.01 -12.85
N ASP A 30 0.48 -14.94 -14.17
CA ASP A 30 1.58 -14.63 -15.08
C ASP A 30 2.11 -13.22 -14.84
N ILE A 31 1.23 -12.21 -14.80
CA ILE A 31 1.58 -10.82 -14.46
C ILE A 31 2.31 -10.74 -13.11
N LEU A 32 1.76 -11.39 -12.07
CA LEU A 32 2.34 -11.35 -10.73
C LEU A 32 3.69 -12.10 -10.65
N THR A 33 3.89 -13.12 -11.47
CA THR A 33 5.16 -13.87 -11.54
C THR A 33 6.22 -13.05 -12.28
N GLU A 34 5.87 -12.41 -13.39
CA GLU A 34 6.77 -11.49 -14.12
C GLU A 34 7.20 -10.30 -13.23
N ALA A 35 6.26 -9.74 -12.48
CA ALA A 35 6.53 -8.69 -11.50
C ALA A 35 7.24 -9.19 -10.23
N ARG A 36 7.61 -10.47 -10.14
CA ARG A 36 8.31 -11.11 -9.01
C ARG A 36 7.56 -11.04 -7.68
N VAL A 37 6.25 -10.81 -7.71
CA VAL A 37 5.38 -10.87 -6.53
C VAL A 37 5.03 -12.32 -6.19
N LEU A 38 4.89 -13.16 -7.21
CA LEU A 38 4.79 -14.61 -7.07
C LEU A 38 6.10 -15.28 -7.45
N PRO A 39 6.46 -16.38 -6.76
CA PRO A 39 7.63 -17.17 -7.11
C PRO A 39 7.39 -17.93 -8.42
N ASP A 40 8.41 -17.99 -9.26
CA ASP A 40 8.44 -18.89 -10.38
C ASP A 40 8.63 -20.34 -9.89
N ARG A 41 7.96 -21.27 -10.56
CA ARG A 41 8.06 -22.70 -10.32
C ARG A 41 9.46 -23.25 -10.66
N ILE A 42 10.15 -22.63 -11.62
CA ILE A 42 11.47 -23.07 -12.10
C ILE A 42 12.57 -22.64 -11.12
N SER A 43 12.43 -21.48 -10.48
CA SER A 43 13.39 -20.97 -9.51
C SER A 43 13.25 -21.69 -8.16
N THR A 44 13.91 -22.83 -8.01
CA THR A 44 13.81 -23.67 -6.81
C THR A 44 14.77 -23.22 -5.71
N PRO A 45 14.31 -22.96 -4.48
CA PRO A 45 15.16 -22.60 -3.35
C PRO A 45 15.91 -23.81 -2.77
N ILE A 46 16.88 -23.53 -1.92
CA ILE A 46 17.61 -24.54 -1.15
C ILE A 46 16.75 -25.02 0.03
N CYS A 47 16.82 -26.32 0.33
CA CYS A 47 16.12 -26.91 1.47
C CYS A 47 16.64 -26.34 2.80
N PRO A 48 15.76 -25.83 3.69
CA PRO A 48 16.19 -25.28 4.98
C PRO A 48 16.76 -26.31 5.94
N ILE A 49 16.41 -27.59 5.77
CA ILE A 49 16.78 -28.66 6.71
C ILE A 49 18.16 -29.22 6.39
N CYS A 50 18.43 -29.51 5.11
CA CYS A 50 19.64 -30.24 4.72
C CYS A 50 20.50 -29.51 3.69
N GLY A 51 20.16 -28.28 3.30
CA GLY A 51 20.96 -27.47 2.36
C GLY A 51 21.01 -27.99 0.91
N HIS A 52 20.23 -29.02 0.56
CA HIS A 52 20.19 -29.56 -0.80
C HIS A 52 19.12 -28.89 -1.66
N GLU A 53 19.26 -29.03 -2.98
CA GLU A 53 18.27 -28.56 -3.95
C GLU A 53 16.87 -29.12 -3.69
N THR A 54 15.87 -28.29 -3.97
CA THR A 54 14.48 -28.71 -4.00
C THR A 54 13.98 -28.88 -5.43
N SER A 55 12.84 -29.54 -5.61
CA SER A 55 12.12 -29.61 -6.87
C SER A 55 10.65 -29.24 -6.65
N ALA A 56 10.06 -28.55 -7.62
CA ALA A 56 8.65 -28.19 -7.57
C ALA A 56 7.78 -29.41 -7.88
N ASN A 57 7.02 -29.88 -6.90
CA ASN A 57 6.08 -30.99 -7.03
C ASN A 57 4.64 -30.46 -7.07
N LYS A 58 3.77 -31.13 -7.83
CA LYS A 58 2.35 -30.78 -7.91
C LYS A 58 1.69 -31.06 -6.56
N ASP A 59 0.97 -30.07 -6.05
CA ASP A 59 0.21 -30.16 -4.81
C ASP A 59 -1.03 -29.26 -4.94
N PHE A 60 -2.12 -29.85 -5.43
CA PHE A 60 -3.38 -29.14 -5.69
C PHE A 60 -4.06 -28.62 -4.41
N SER A 61 -3.63 -29.09 -3.23
CA SER A 61 -4.11 -28.54 -1.96
C SER A 61 -3.58 -27.12 -1.70
N ARG A 62 -2.50 -26.73 -2.39
CA ARG A 62 -1.88 -25.41 -2.27
C ARG A 62 -2.48 -24.47 -3.30
N LYS A 63 -2.50 -23.18 -2.94
CA LYS A 63 -3.08 -22.11 -3.77
C LYS A 63 -2.41 -21.95 -5.14
N LEU A 64 -1.09 -22.16 -5.23
CA LEU A 64 -0.38 -22.20 -6.51
C LEU A 64 -0.47 -23.55 -7.23
N GLY A 65 -1.01 -24.59 -6.56
CA GLY A 65 -1.08 -25.95 -7.11
C GLY A 65 0.23 -26.73 -7.04
N TRP A 66 1.24 -26.21 -6.33
CA TRP A 66 2.55 -26.85 -6.19
C TRP A 66 3.27 -26.44 -4.90
N VAL A 67 4.30 -27.22 -4.54
CA VAL A 67 5.15 -27.03 -3.37
C VAL A 67 6.59 -27.44 -3.71
N TRP A 68 7.60 -26.79 -3.12
CA TRP A 68 8.98 -27.26 -3.26
C TRP A 68 9.27 -28.36 -2.24
N ILE A 69 9.79 -29.49 -2.71
CA ILE A 69 10.16 -30.65 -1.88
C ILE A 69 11.65 -30.90 -2.05
N CYS A 70 12.34 -31.22 -0.95
CA CYS A 70 13.74 -31.60 -1.00
C CYS A 70 13.96 -32.82 -1.92
N LYS A 71 14.89 -32.73 -2.88
CA LYS A 71 15.27 -33.87 -3.73
C LYS A 71 15.92 -35.00 -2.92
N ASN A 72 16.52 -34.66 -1.78
CA ASN A 72 17.23 -35.59 -0.92
C ASN A 72 16.33 -36.45 -0.02
N LYS A 73 15.00 -36.34 -0.18
CA LYS A 73 14.01 -37.14 0.56
C LYS A 73 14.26 -38.64 0.44
N TYR A 74 14.60 -39.11 -0.75
CA TYR A 74 14.75 -40.54 -1.03
C TYR A 74 16.11 -41.11 -0.58
N ARG A 75 17.15 -40.27 -0.48
CA ARG A 75 18.52 -40.72 -0.20
C ARG A 75 18.91 -40.62 1.27
N TYR A 76 18.40 -39.62 2.00
CA TYR A 76 18.71 -39.41 3.43
C TYR A 76 17.46 -39.12 4.28
N GLY A 77 16.25 -39.39 3.78
CA GLY A 77 15.02 -39.23 4.55
C GLY A 77 14.62 -37.78 4.84
N CYS A 78 15.18 -36.79 4.15
CA CYS A 78 14.84 -35.38 4.38
C CYS A 78 13.37 -35.09 4.05
N SER A 79 12.60 -34.61 5.04
CA SER A 79 11.18 -34.27 4.90
C SER A 79 10.93 -32.79 4.57
N GLY A 80 11.97 -32.05 4.18
CA GLY A 80 11.89 -30.62 3.90
C GLY A 80 10.88 -30.27 2.82
N LYS A 81 9.93 -29.41 3.19
CA LYS A 81 8.90 -28.83 2.31
C LYS A 81 8.90 -27.33 2.49
N ILE A 82 8.82 -26.59 1.39
CA ILE A 82 8.80 -25.13 1.41
C ILE A 82 7.53 -24.68 0.71
N ASN A 83 6.72 -23.89 1.43
CA ASN A 83 5.56 -23.24 0.85
C ASN A 83 6.05 -22.11 -0.07
N PRO A 84 5.67 -22.11 -1.36
CA PRO A 84 6.11 -21.08 -2.28
C PRO A 84 5.68 -19.66 -1.87
N LEU A 85 4.52 -19.55 -1.22
CA LEU A 85 3.97 -18.26 -0.81
C LEU A 85 4.57 -17.72 0.49
N SER A 86 5.51 -18.42 1.12
CA SER A 86 6.16 -17.92 2.34
C SER A 86 6.98 -16.68 2.06
N ASN A 87 6.86 -15.68 2.92
CA ASN A 87 7.47 -14.35 2.77
C ASN A 87 7.11 -13.64 1.45
N THR A 88 5.90 -13.91 0.93
CA THR A 88 5.33 -13.20 -0.22
C THR A 88 4.16 -12.33 0.24
N PHE A 89 3.75 -11.39 -0.61
CA PHE A 89 2.52 -10.61 -0.38
C PHE A 89 1.29 -11.50 -0.25
N PHE A 90 1.34 -12.73 -0.76
CA PHE A 90 0.25 -13.70 -0.76
C PHE A 90 0.30 -14.70 0.40
N GLU A 91 1.23 -14.52 1.35
CA GLU A 91 1.31 -15.37 2.54
C GLU A 91 0.01 -15.30 3.35
N ASN A 92 -0.53 -16.48 3.70
CA ASN A 92 -1.76 -16.67 4.47
C ASN A 92 -3.03 -16.07 3.85
N ILE A 93 -3.03 -15.75 2.55
CA ILE A 93 -4.19 -15.17 1.87
C ILE A 93 -5.14 -16.25 1.33
N LYS A 94 -6.39 -16.21 1.78
CA LYS A 94 -7.46 -17.14 1.37
C LYS A 94 -8.23 -16.75 0.11
N ILE A 95 -8.31 -15.46 -0.23
CA ILE A 95 -9.01 -14.98 -1.44
C ILE A 95 -8.17 -15.25 -2.71
N ARG A 96 -8.78 -15.26 -3.90
CA ARG A 96 -8.08 -15.63 -5.15
C ARG A 96 -7.05 -14.58 -5.58
N PHE A 97 -6.09 -14.95 -6.43
CA PHE A 97 -5.09 -14.01 -6.92
C PHE A 97 -5.72 -12.88 -7.73
N LEU A 98 -6.71 -13.21 -8.56
CA LEU A 98 -7.46 -12.19 -9.29
C LEU A 98 -8.10 -11.18 -8.34
N ASP A 99 -8.78 -11.63 -7.27
CA ASP A 99 -9.46 -10.71 -6.35
C ASP A 99 -8.47 -9.74 -5.66
N VAL A 100 -7.28 -10.23 -5.27
CA VAL A 100 -6.23 -9.38 -4.71
C VAL A 100 -5.70 -8.40 -5.75
N PHE A 101 -5.51 -8.85 -6.98
CA PHE A 101 -5.05 -8.01 -8.08
C PHE A 101 -6.05 -6.89 -8.40
N LEU A 102 -7.36 -7.19 -8.37
CA LEU A 102 -8.41 -6.18 -8.46
C LEU A 102 -8.31 -5.15 -7.33
N LEU A 103 -8.10 -5.61 -6.09
CA LEU A 103 -7.91 -4.73 -4.94
C LEU A 103 -6.68 -3.83 -5.12
N ILE A 104 -5.58 -4.35 -5.68
CA ILE A 104 -4.38 -3.58 -5.99
C ILE A 104 -4.72 -2.46 -6.98
N ILE A 105 -5.43 -2.77 -8.06
CA ILE A 105 -5.80 -1.75 -9.05
C ILE A 105 -6.69 -0.68 -8.41
N CYS A 106 -7.71 -1.09 -7.65
CA CYS A 106 -8.59 -0.16 -6.94
C CYS A 106 -7.82 0.73 -5.94
N PHE A 107 -6.83 0.17 -5.25
CA PHE A 107 -5.99 0.92 -4.32
C PHE A 107 -5.16 1.98 -5.05
N VAL A 108 -4.52 1.59 -6.15
CA VAL A 108 -3.68 2.47 -6.99
C VAL A 108 -4.50 3.58 -7.66
N THR A 109 -5.76 3.30 -8.02
CA THR A 109 -6.70 4.31 -8.53
C THR A 109 -7.36 5.15 -7.43
N LYS A 110 -7.05 4.88 -6.15
CA LYS A 110 -7.59 5.59 -4.98
C LYS A 110 -9.12 5.49 -4.87
N MET A 111 -9.69 4.35 -5.25
CA MET A 111 -11.12 4.13 -5.09
C MET A 111 -11.51 4.07 -3.61
N GLN A 112 -12.69 4.58 -3.29
CA GLN A 112 -13.25 4.49 -1.94
C GLN A 112 -13.64 3.05 -1.61
N VAL A 113 -13.40 2.63 -0.36
CA VAL A 113 -13.64 1.25 0.11
C VAL A 113 -15.10 0.80 -0.11
N SER A 114 -16.07 1.72 0.02
CA SER A 114 -17.49 1.48 -0.29
C SER A 114 -17.72 1.07 -1.73
N LEU A 115 -17.19 1.86 -2.67
CA LEU A 115 -17.31 1.58 -4.08
C LEU A 115 -16.60 0.28 -4.47
N VAL A 116 -15.45 0.01 -3.85
CA VAL A 116 -14.69 -1.23 -4.05
C VAL A 116 -15.49 -2.44 -3.59
N LEU A 117 -16.12 -2.35 -2.41
CA LEU A 117 -16.96 -3.43 -1.88
C LEU A 117 -18.09 -3.76 -2.84
N GLU A 118 -18.82 -2.74 -3.31
CA GLU A 118 -19.93 -2.91 -4.23
C GLU A 118 -19.47 -3.54 -5.55
N HIS A 119 -18.47 -2.93 -6.21
CA HIS A 119 -18.00 -3.37 -7.52
C HIS A 119 -17.40 -4.78 -7.47
N LEU A 120 -16.60 -5.08 -6.45
CA LEU A 120 -15.97 -6.39 -6.31
C LEU A 120 -17.01 -7.47 -5.98
N ASN A 121 -18.03 -7.16 -5.18
CA ASN A 121 -19.11 -8.11 -4.90
C ASN A 121 -19.99 -8.35 -6.13
N LEU A 122 -20.32 -7.32 -6.91
CA LEU A 122 -20.99 -7.49 -8.20
C LEU A 122 -20.20 -8.42 -9.13
N PHE A 123 -18.89 -8.23 -9.21
CA PHE A 123 -18.01 -9.08 -10.01
C PHE A 123 -17.95 -10.53 -9.51
N ARG A 124 -17.87 -10.73 -8.20
CA ARG A 124 -17.85 -12.05 -7.56
C ARG A 124 -19.17 -12.79 -7.75
N ASN A 125 -20.30 -12.09 -7.59
CA ASN A 125 -21.64 -12.64 -7.78
C ASN A 125 -21.82 -13.19 -9.20
N ARG A 126 -21.36 -12.45 -10.23
CA ARG A 126 -21.39 -12.91 -11.64
C ARG A 126 -20.60 -14.21 -11.88
N ARG A 127 -19.65 -14.53 -11.00
CA ARG A 127 -18.82 -15.75 -11.06
C ARG A 127 -19.22 -16.81 -10.03
N GLY A 128 -20.39 -16.64 -9.39
CA GLY A 128 -20.89 -17.55 -8.36
C GLY A 128 -20.01 -17.62 -7.10
N GLN A 129 -19.24 -16.57 -6.82
CA GLN A 129 -18.34 -16.52 -5.67
C GLN A 129 -19.03 -15.86 -4.47
N PRO A 130 -18.69 -16.27 -3.22
CA PRO A 130 -19.24 -15.65 -2.02
C PRO A 130 -18.81 -14.19 -1.91
N GLN A 131 -19.64 -13.35 -1.32
CA GLN A 131 -19.34 -11.93 -1.13
C GLN A 131 -18.09 -11.74 -0.24
N MET A 132 -17.33 -10.69 -0.55
CA MET A 132 -16.23 -10.21 0.26
C MET A 132 -16.76 -9.30 1.37
N SER A 133 -16.21 -9.44 2.57
CA SER A 133 -16.55 -8.59 3.70
C SER A 133 -15.85 -7.23 3.61
N TRP A 134 -16.47 -6.19 4.18
CA TRP A 134 -15.84 -4.88 4.35
C TRP A 134 -14.49 -4.97 5.07
N ALA A 135 -14.44 -5.77 6.15
CA ALA A 135 -13.23 -5.96 6.95
C ALA A 135 -12.06 -6.47 6.09
N THR A 136 -12.32 -7.45 5.22
CA THR A 136 -11.32 -7.97 4.29
C THR A 136 -10.73 -6.88 3.41
N ILE A 137 -11.56 -6.01 2.81
CA ILE A 137 -11.09 -4.94 1.93
C ILE A 137 -10.23 -3.93 2.72
N VAL A 138 -10.68 -3.54 3.91
CA VAL A 138 -9.94 -2.64 4.80
C VAL A 138 -8.59 -3.23 5.20
N ASP A 139 -8.52 -4.52 5.51
CA ASP A 139 -7.28 -5.21 5.85
C ASP A 139 -6.30 -5.18 4.68
N PHE A 140 -6.78 -5.43 3.46
CA PHE A 140 -5.95 -5.33 2.25
C PHE A 140 -5.46 -3.90 1.98
N TYR A 141 -6.32 -2.90 2.12
CA TYR A 141 -5.92 -1.50 1.98
C TYR A 141 -4.90 -1.09 3.04
N SER A 142 -4.99 -1.65 4.25
CA SER A 142 -4.02 -1.43 5.32
C SER A 142 -2.68 -2.08 4.98
N ARG A 143 -2.68 -3.33 4.51
CA ARG A 143 -1.48 -4.04 4.06
C ARG A 143 -0.79 -3.35 2.88
N MET A 144 -1.56 -2.78 1.95
CA MET A 144 -1.02 -2.01 0.82
C MET A 144 -0.40 -0.68 1.29
N ARG A 145 -1.01 0.00 2.27
CA ARG A 145 -0.43 1.20 2.88
C ARG A 145 0.90 0.92 3.58
N GLU A 146 0.99 -0.21 4.28
CA GLU A 146 2.26 -0.65 4.89
C GLU A 146 3.38 -0.80 3.85
N VAL A 147 3.08 -1.39 2.68
CA VAL A 147 4.04 -1.45 1.56
C VAL A 147 4.48 -0.04 1.15
N THR A 148 3.52 0.87 0.94
CA THR A 148 3.85 2.25 0.53
C THR A 148 4.68 2.99 1.59
N GLU A 149 4.42 2.75 2.87
CA GLU A 149 5.13 3.37 3.98
C GLU A 149 6.58 2.87 4.06
N ILE A 150 6.77 1.55 3.97
CA ILE A 150 8.11 0.94 3.95
C ILE A 150 8.90 1.48 2.76
N VAL A 151 8.35 1.45 1.55
CA VAL A 151 9.05 1.93 0.35
C VAL A 151 9.33 3.43 0.43
N ALA A 152 8.36 4.25 0.87
CA ALA A 152 8.56 5.68 1.06
C ALA A 152 9.67 5.98 2.07
N SER A 153 9.81 5.20 3.14
CA SER A 153 10.89 5.36 4.13
C SER A 153 12.30 5.11 3.56
N HIS A 154 12.42 4.48 2.39
CA HIS A 154 13.70 4.27 1.71
C HIS A 154 13.92 5.23 0.54
N HIS A 155 12.95 6.08 0.22
CA HIS A 155 13.08 7.08 -0.84
C HIS A 155 13.70 8.37 -0.31
N ASP A 156 15.03 8.34 -0.16
CA ASP A 156 15.83 9.51 0.18
C ASP A 156 16.06 10.36 -1.09
N LYS A 157 14.99 11.02 -1.57
CA LYS A 157 15.08 11.94 -2.72
C LYS A 157 15.12 13.38 -2.21
N LEU A 158 16.17 14.12 -2.57
CA LEU A 158 16.25 15.56 -2.33
C LEU A 158 15.04 16.26 -2.97
N LEU A 159 14.16 16.79 -2.13
CA LEU A 159 13.05 17.65 -2.51
C LEU A 159 13.57 19.09 -2.60
N GLY A 160 13.41 19.73 -3.77
CA GLY A 160 13.85 21.11 -3.99
C GLY A 160 15.13 21.27 -4.84
N GLY A 161 15.68 22.48 -4.81
CA GLY A 161 16.84 22.93 -5.61
C GLY A 161 16.61 24.30 -6.26
N PRO A 162 17.64 24.91 -6.88
CA PRO A 162 17.49 26.14 -7.66
C PRO A 162 16.35 25.99 -8.67
N ASP A 163 15.54 27.05 -8.84
CA ASP A 163 14.39 27.11 -9.75
C ASP A 163 13.25 26.12 -9.47
N LYS A 164 13.19 25.55 -8.26
CA LYS A 164 12.07 24.70 -7.83
C LYS A 164 11.24 25.37 -6.74
N THR A 165 9.93 25.44 -6.96
CA THR A 165 8.97 25.88 -5.95
C THR A 165 8.52 24.69 -5.11
N ILE A 166 8.82 24.76 -3.81
CA ILE A 166 8.29 23.84 -2.80
C ILE A 166 6.97 24.41 -2.27
N LEU A 167 5.98 23.54 -2.14
CA LEU A 167 4.70 23.83 -1.51
C LEU A 167 4.65 23.05 -0.20
N LEU A 168 4.28 23.77 0.86
CA LEU A 168 4.02 23.25 2.18
C LEU A 168 2.51 23.24 2.37
N ASP A 169 1.97 22.11 2.78
CA ASP A 169 0.54 21.94 3.04
C ASP A 169 0.37 21.37 4.45
N GLU A 170 -0.49 21.98 5.25
CA GLU A 170 -0.77 21.54 6.61
C GLU A 170 -2.18 20.97 6.67
N THR A 171 -2.27 19.67 6.94
CA THR A 171 -3.54 18.98 7.11
C THR A 171 -3.77 18.69 8.59
N PHE A 172 -4.83 19.25 9.15
CA PHE A 172 -5.27 19.00 10.51
C PHE A 172 -6.19 17.77 10.53
N LEU A 173 -5.62 16.62 10.90
CA LEU A 173 -6.39 15.41 11.15
C LEU A 173 -6.96 15.46 12.56
N THR A 174 -8.27 15.70 12.66
CA THR A 174 -8.98 15.60 13.94
C THR A 174 -9.84 14.34 13.92
N LYS A 175 -9.58 13.41 14.85
CA LYS A 175 -10.46 12.25 15.04
C LYS A 175 -11.09 12.31 16.43
N ARG A 176 -12.41 12.42 16.46
CA ARG A 176 -13.18 12.34 17.71
C ARG A 176 -13.17 10.90 18.22
N LYS A 177 -13.12 10.72 19.54
CA LYS A 177 -13.50 9.44 20.17
C LYS A 177 -15.03 9.27 20.00
N TYR A 178 -15.47 8.29 19.22
CA TYR A 178 -16.90 8.00 18.95
C TYR A 178 -17.72 9.12 18.29
N ASN A 179 -17.11 10.05 17.54
CA ASN A 179 -17.79 11.21 16.95
C ASN A 179 -18.51 12.14 17.95
N ARG A 180 -18.33 11.95 19.27
CA ARG A 180 -18.97 12.71 20.35
C ARG A 180 -17.93 13.48 21.20
N GLY A 181 -18.34 14.61 21.78
CA GLY A 181 -17.54 15.40 22.75
C GLY A 181 -16.84 16.67 22.18
N ARG A 182 -16.27 17.49 23.07
CA ARG A 182 -15.52 18.71 22.73
C ARG A 182 -14.20 18.38 22.03
N LYS A 183 -13.85 19.14 20.98
CA LYS A 183 -12.53 19.07 20.33
C LYS A 183 -11.47 19.53 21.34
N THR A 184 -10.55 18.65 21.70
CA THR A 184 -9.38 18.99 22.53
C THR A 184 -8.14 19.12 21.65
N GLN A 185 -7.20 20.00 22.01
CA GLN A 185 -5.97 20.21 21.24
C GLN A 185 -5.16 18.92 21.03
N THR A 186 -5.24 17.98 21.98
CA THR A 186 -4.56 16.67 21.94
C THR A 186 -5.16 15.69 20.92
N MET A 187 -6.36 15.95 20.39
CA MET A 187 -7.01 15.12 19.36
C MET A 187 -6.68 15.55 17.93
N THR A 188 -5.90 16.63 17.77
CA THR A 188 -5.49 17.14 16.47
C THR A 188 -4.08 16.64 16.15
N GLN A 189 -3.98 15.77 15.15
CA GLN A 189 -2.71 15.43 14.52
C GLN A 189 -2.50 16.38 13.35
N VAL A 190 -1.38 17.09 13.32
CA VAL A 190 -1.01 17.95 12.19
C VAL A 190 -0.10 17.13 11.29
N VAL A 191 -0.53 16.93 10.05
CA VAL A 191 0.28 16.31 9.01
C VAL A 191 0.81 17.44 8.11
N LEU A 192 2.13 17.63 8.13
CA LEU A 192 2.81 18.55 7.22
C LEU A 192 3.22 17.80 5.95
N GLY A 193 2.59 18.14 4.83
CA GLY A 193 2.97 17.69 3.50
C GLY A 193 3.95 18.66 2.86
N ILE A 194 5.06 18.15 2.33
CA ILE A 194 6.04 18.93 1.58
C ILE A 194 6.15 18.35 0.17
N TYR A 195 5.94 19.16 -0.86
CA TYR A 195 6.04 18.70 -2.24
C TYR A 195 6.57 19.77 -3.20
N CYS A 196 7.28 19.36 -4.26
CA CYS A 196 7.77 20.24 -5.30
C CYS A 196 6.78 20.31 -6.47
N ARG A 197 6.27 21.51 -6.80
CA ARG A 197 5.20 21.72 -7.80
C ARG A 197 5.52 21.12 -9.16
N ARG A 198 6.77 21.27 -9.62
CA ARG A 198 7.24 20.81 -10.94
C ARG A 198 7.34 19.28 -11.03
N THR A 199 7.56 18.61 -9.89
CA THR A 199 7.65 17.14 -9.83
C THR A 199 6.28 16.48 -9.96
N ARG A 200 5.21 17.14 -9.47
CA ARG A 200 3.83 16.61 -9.50
C ARG A 200 3.33 16.31 -10.92
N LEU A 201 3.66 17.18 -11.89
CA LEU A 201 3.28 17.02 -13.30
C LEU A 201 4.00 15.84 -13.97
N SER A 202 5.24 15.53 -13.58
CA SER A 202 5.99 14.38 -14.09
C SER A 202 5.55 13.02 -13.53
N THR A 203 4.67 13.01 -12.51
CA THR A 203 4.22 11.80 -11.79
C THR A 203 2.86 11.27 -12.22
N MET A 204 2.17 11.87 -13.20
CA MET A 204 0.95 11.28 -13.76
C MET A 204 1.32 10.13 -14.71
N LYS A 205 1.79 9.03 -14.12
CA LYS A 205 1.92 7.74 -14.79
C LYS A 205 0.52 7.24 -15.18
N SER A 206 0.42 6.62 -16.35
CA SER A 206 -0.76 5.86 -16.79
C SER A 206 -1.09 4.73 -15.79
N LEU A 207 -2.31 4.18 -15.85
CA LEU A 207 -2.79 3.21 -14.85
C LEU A 207 -1.88 1.98 -14.75
N ASP A 208 -1.57 1.39 -15.90
CA ASP A 208 -0.60 0.32 -16.11
C ASP A 208 0.74 0.60 -15.42
N ALA A 209 1.34 1.77 -15.66
CA ALA A 209 2.61 2.17 -15.09
C ALA A 209 2.55 2.37 -13.56
N LYS A 210 1.39 2.76 -13.01
CA LYS A 210 1.20 2.82 -11.55
C LYS A 210 1.04 1.42 -10.94
N VAL A 211 0.30 0.53 -11.60
CA VAL A 211 0.11 -0.86 -11.16
C VAL A 211 1.46 -1.57 -11.17
N GLN A 212 2.21 -1.48 -12.28
CA GLN A 212 3.55 -2.06 -12.40
C GLN A 212 4.48 -1.58 -11.28
N LEU A 213 4.56 -0.26 -11.07
CA LEU A 213 5.37 0.31 -9.98
C LEU A 213 4.98 -0.28 -8.61
N PHE A 214 3.68 -0.39 -8.34
CA PHE A 214 3.23 -0.91 -7.06
C PHE A 214 3.50 -2.41 -6.90
N LEU A 215 3.45 -3.20 -7.98
CA LEU A 215 3.85 -4.60 -7.93
C LEU A 215 5.36 -4.74 -7.64
N GLU A 216 6.18 -3.85 -8.20
CA GLU A 216 7.62 -3.80 -7.91
C GLU A 216 7.86 -3.43 -6.45
N ASP A 217 7.16 -2.43 -5.92
CA ASP A 217 7.21 -2.04 -4.51
C ASP A 217 6.84 -3.22 -3.60
N ILE A 218 5.79 -3.97 -3.94
CA ILE A 218 5.43 -5.21 -3.24
C ILE A 218 6.59 -6.22 -3.26
N SER A 219 7.24 -6.41 -4.41
CA SER A 219 8.35 -7.37 -4.54
C SER A 219 9.59 -6.99 -3.70
N LEU A 220 9.79 -5.69 -3.43
CA LEU A 220 10.87 -5.22 -2.56
C LEU A 220 10.59 -5.49 -1.08
N VAL A 221 9.34 -5.34 -0.66
CA VAL A 221 8.92 -5.61 0.73
C VAL A 221 8.76 -7.10 0.99
N PHE A 222 8.22 -7.85 0.02
CA PHE A 222 7.95 -9.29 0.13
C PHE A 222 8.66 -10.07 -0.99
N PRO A 223 9.99 -10.27 -0.89
CA PRO A 223 10.80 -10.85 -1.98
C PRO A 223 10.65 -12.37 -2.14
N GLY A 224 9.86 -13.03 -1.30
CA GLY A 224 9.68 -14.47 -1.28
C GLY A 224 10.65 -15.19 -0.36
N TYR A 225 10.53 -16.52 -0.36
CA TYR A 225 11.22 -17.40 0.58
C TYR A 225 12.75 -17.22 0.58
N GLY A 226 13.34 -17.17 1.78
CA GLY A 226 14.79 -17.12 1.99
C GLY A 226 15.46 -15.78 1.67
N LYS A 227 14.68 -14.75 1.30
CA LYS A 227 15.19 -13.40 1.01
C LYS A 227 14.70 -12.41 2.05
N LYS A 228 15.57 -11.49 2.47
CA LYS A 228 15.18 -10.40 3.38
C LYS A 228 14.54 -9.27 2.58
N GLY A 229 13.30 -8.91 2.92
CA GLY A 229 12.60 -7.76 2.32
C GLY A 229 13.02 -6.43 2.94
N LEU A 230 12.52 -5.33 2.37
CA LEU A 230 12.62 -4.02 3.00
C LEU A 230 11.82 -3.98 4.30
N GLU A 231 12.38 -3.33 5.31
CA GLU A 231 11.78 -3.13 6.63
C GLU A 231 11.72 -1.63 6.90
N LEU A 232 10.65 -1.14 7.53
CA LEU A 232 10.47 0.29 7.79
C LEU A 232 11.73 0.92 8.40
N LYS A 233 12.32 1.92 7.72
CA LYS A 233 13.46 2.64 8.29
C LYS A 233 12.98 3.38 9.52
N LYS A 234 13.56 3.07 10.68
CA LYS A 234 13.43 3.91 11.86
C LYS A 234 14.18 5.19 11.57
N ILE A 235 13.46 6.29 11.41
CA ILE A 235 14.06 7.61 11.31
C ILE A 235 14.67 7.89 12.68
N GLU A 236 15.99 7.85 12.77
CA GLU A 236 16.70 8.25 13.97
C GLU A 236 16.47 9.75 14.22
N ILE A 237 16.09 10.06 15.46
CA ILE A 237 15.81 11.40 15.99
C ILE A 237 17.10 12.24 15.86
N PRO A 238 16.97 13.53 15.56
CA PRO A 238 17.58 14.15 14.40
C PRO A 238 19.12 14.27 14.45
N THR A 239 19.73 14.45 13.29
CA THR A 239 21.19 14.64 13.10
C THR A 239 21.69 15.94 13.74
N VAL A 240 23.01 16.05 13.96
CA VAL A 240 23.72 17.23 14.54
C VAL A 240 23.34 18.57 13.87
N GLU A 241 22.84 18.55 12.62
CA GLU A 241 22.33 19.74 11.90
C GLU A 241 20.98 20.27 12.42
N SER A 242 20.30 19.52 13.29
CA SER A 242 19.06 19.93 13.95
C SER A 242 19.28 20.68 15.27
N GLU A 243 20.51 20.65 15.79
CA GLU A 243 20.90 21.49 16.92
C GLU A 243 20.75 22.97 16.52
N GLY A 244 19.97 23.73 17.29
CA GLY A 244 19.69 25.14 16.99
C GLY A 244 18.52 25.39 16.03
N ILE A 245 17.76 24.37 15.59
CA ILE A 245 16.46 24.62 14.91
C ILE A 245 15.53 25.43 15.82
N LEU A 246 15.52 25.12 17.12
CA LEU A 246 14.74 25.86 18.12
C LEU A 246 15.13 27.35 18.18
N ASP A 247 16.40 27.69 17.94
CA ASP A 247 16.87 29.08 17.92
C ASP A 247 16.50 29.82 16.64
N ARG A 248 16.19 29.09 15.56
CA ARG A 248 15.70 29.62 14.28
C ARG A 248 14.18 29.70 14.23
N MET A 249 13.47 29.01 15.11
CA MET A 249 12.02 29.15 15.21
C MET A 249 11.69 30.57 15.69
N PRO A 250 10.65 31.22 15.13
CA PRO A 250 10.21 32.51 15.63
C PRO A 250 9.89 32.37 17.12
N LYS A 251 10.58 33.16 17.95
CA LYS A 251 10.36 33.17 19.39
C LYS A 251 8.87 33.39 19.61
N THR A 252 8.20 32.41 20.22
CA THR A 252 6.82 32.55 20.64
C THR A 252 6.81 33.71 21.62
N SER A 253 6.39 34.89 21.15
CA SER A 253 6.08 35.96 22.07
C SER A 253 4.97 35.40 22.93
N ASN A 254 5.24 35.21 24.22
CA ASN A 254 4.21 34.98 25.22
C ASN A 254 3.37 36.25 25.29
N LYS A 255 2.60 36.55 24.23
CA LYS A 255 1.37 37.30 24.39
C LYS A 255 0.52 36.38 25.22
N LYS A 256 0.44 36.69 26.52
CA LYS A 256 -0.71 36.31 27.33
C LYS A 256 -1.92 36.74 26.51
N ILE A 257 -2.51 35.78 25.80
CA ILE A 257 -3.89 35.90 25.38
C ILE A 257 -4.64 35.78 26.70
N THR A 258 -4.82 36.91 27.36
CA THR A 258 -5.90 37.06 28.33
C THR A 258 -7.17 36.87 27.51
N ARG A 259 -7.68 35.64 27.48
CA ARG A 259 -9.09 35.44 27.19
C ARG A 259 -9.82 36.17 28.30
N SER A 260 -10.39 37.33 27.98
CA SER A 260 -11.50 37.85 28.77
C SER A 260 -12.58 36.78 28.73
N ASP A 261 -13.06 36.36 29.89
CA ASP A 261 -14.18 35.42 30.02
C ASP A 261 -15.50 36.01 29.48
N ASP A 262 -15.47 37.23 28.92
CA ASP A 262 -16.61 37.96 28.37
C ASP A 262 -16.78 37.82 26.85
N ASP A 263 -15.93 37.06 26.15
CA ASP A 263 -16.19 36.67 24.75
C ASP A 263 -17.15 35.46 24.70
N GLU A 264 -18.31 35.58 25.35
CA GLU A 264 -19.49 34.81 24.97
C GLU A 264 -19.87 35.25 23.56
N VAL A 265 -19.29 34.59 22.56
CA VAL A 265 -19.81 34.66 21.19
C VAL A 265 -21.25 34.15 21.29
N PRO A 266 -22.28 34.98 21.04
CA PRO A 266 -23.64 34.52 21.08
C PRO A 266 -23.73 33.37 20.08
N PHE A 267 -24.21 32.23 20.54
CA PHE A 267 -24.62 31.15 19.67
C PHE A 267 -25.76 31.73 18.81
N MET A 268 -25.44 32.25 17.62
CA MET A 268 -26.44 32.44 16.61
C MET A 268 -26.86 31.03 16.22
N ASP A 269 -28.03 30.61 16.69
CA ASP A 269 -28.76 29.56 16.01
C ASP A 269 -28.89 30.02 14.56
N ASP A 270 -28.32 29.24 13.63
CA ASP A 270 -28.52 29.44 12.21
C ASP A 270 -30.03 29.27 11.94
N VAL A 271 -30.76 30.38 11.89
CA VAL A 271 -32.22 30.42 11.64
C VAL A 271 -32.53 30.32 10.14
N ASP A 272 -31.54 30.45 9.27
CA ASP A 272 -31.75 30.32 7.83
C ASP A 272 -31.32 28.92 7.37
N GLY A 273 -32.33 28.13 7.00
CA GLY A 273 -32.19 26.76 6.55
C GLY A 273 -31.19 26.59 5.41
N ASP A 274 -30.47 25.46 5.45
CA ASP A 274 -29.61 25.00 4.37
C ASP A 274 -30.36 25.09 3.03
N PRO A 275 -29.81 25.78 2.02
CA PRO A 275 -30.32 25.70 0.67
C PRO A 275 -30.17 24.25 0.18
N ASP A 276 -31.28 23.65 -0.23
CA ASP A 276 -31.30 22.33 -0.86
C ASP A 276 -30.33 22.31 -2.05
N TRP A 277 -29.40 21.36 -2.03
CA TRP A 277 -28.43 21.09 -3.08
C TRP A 277 -29.05 20.37 -4.29
N GLU A 278 -30.32 20.63 -4.59
CA GLU A 278 -30.96 20.21 -5.84
C GLU A 278 -30.75 21.32 -6.87
N ASP A 279 -29.57 21.35 -7.49
CA ASP A 279 -29.33 21.75 -8.88
C ASP A 279 -27.84 22.04 -9.11
N PHE A 280 -27.03 20.98 -9.25
CA PHE A 280 -25.76 20.99 -9.99
C PHE A 280 -25.45 19.61 -10.56
#